data_AF-A0A5N0T4D8-F1
#
_entry.id   AF-A0A5N0T4D8-F1
#
_cell.length_a   1.000
_cell.length_b   1.000
_cell.length_c   1.000
_cell.angle_alpha   90.00
_cell.angle_beta   90.00
_cell.angle_gamma   90.00
#
_symmetry.space_group_name_H-M   'P 1'
#
loop_
_entity.id
_entity.type
_entity.pdbx_description
1 polymer ?
#
loop_
_entity_poly.entity_id
_entity_poly.type
_entity_poly.pdbx_seq_one_letter_code
_entity_poly.pdbx_strand_id
1 'polypeptide(L)'
;MQNNSLRTRVYVDGYNFYYGCLKGTSFKWLDLVKLFEEQILPSILIPNQSNPPVLAFHDPAVKFFTAKIIERAARSTDSVSSQARYHTALRKTHGQRLELIEGYYAINEAKAKLIDAEDPKKWPRDCSEAPYWKLEEKQSDVNLALNLYHDALTGEIDHAVVVTNDTDVAPAMKFVRSNTNVIVGLIVPSCDNTRKPNTALTDLAHWVRRSVTEKELLKSQLPRVVQGGKRPTSKPVSWYPRPDLLKPALELATQVLGTKVKAFKWLGERNERFNGETPLGLLESNAGARKVMKYMGTYIENIAKD
;
A
#
# COMPACT_ATOMS: atom_id res chain seq x y z
N MET A 1 -2.58 -19.52 -35.01
CA MET A 1 -1.60 -18.78 -34.19
C MET A 1 -2.13 -18.76 -32.77
N GLN A 2 -1.48 -19.45 -31.83
CA GLN A 2 -1.94 -19.42 -30.43
C GLN A 2 -1.85 -17.98 -29.92
N ASN A 3 -2.97 -17.48 -29.41
CA ASN A 3 -3.06 -16.14 -28.83
C ASN A 3 -2.19 -16.13 -27.56
N ASN A 4 -0.98 -15.56 -27.62
CA ASN A 4 -0.01 -15.54 -26.52
C ASN A 4 -0.35 -14.45 -25.47
N SER A 5 -1.64 -14.12 -25.35
CA SER A 5 -2.15 -13.08 -24.46
C SER A 5 -2.82 -13.73 -23.25
N LEU A 6 -2.33 -13.43 -22.06
CA LEU A 6 -2.88 -13.96 -20.81
C LEU A 6 -3.76 -12.91 -20.13
N ARG A 7 -5.06 -13.22 -20.00
CA ARG A 7 -6.00 -12.39 -19.21
C ARG A 7 -5.59 -12.44 -17.75
N THR A 8 -5.00 -11.35 -17.27
CA THR A 8 -4.32 -11.27 -15.98
C THR A 8 -5.15 -10.45 -14.99
N ARG A 9 -5.27 -10.95 -13.76
CA ARG A 9 -5.84 -10.23 -12.62
C ARG A 9 -4.94 -10.37 -11.39
N VAL A 10 -4.80 -9.29 -10.64
CA VAL A 10 -3.95 -9.21 -9.45
C VAL A 10 -4.82 -9.18 -8.19
N TYR A 11 -4.51 -10.04 -7.23
CA TYR A 11 -5.18 -10.15 -5.94
C TYR A 11 -4.22 -9.68 -4.85
N VAL A 12 -4.51 -8.52 -4.27
CA VAL A 12 -3.63 -7.87 -3.31
C VAL A 12 -4.18 -8.04 -1.92
N ASP A 13 -3.48 -8.82 -1.10
CA ASP A 13 -3.69 -8.87 0.34
C ASP A 13 -3.14 -7.59 0.95
N GLY A 14 -4.04 -6.67 1.31
CA GLY A 14 -3.65 -5.35 1.78
C GLY A 14 -3.00 -5.34 3.15
N TYR A 15 -3.28 -6.31 4.00
CA TYR A 15 -2.63 -6.39 5.30
C TYR A 15 -1.19 -6.90 5.12
N ASN A 16 -1.02 -8.03 4.45
CA ASN A 16 0.29 -8.61 4.21
C ASN A 16 1.18 -7.68 3.37
N PHE A 17 0.61 -6.96 2.40
CA PHE A 17 1.30 -5.94 1.62
C PHE A 17 1.69 -4.72 2.47
N TYR A 18 0.78 -4.22 3.32
CA TYR A 18 1.08 -3.08 4.20
C TYR A 18 2.26 -3.39 5.13
N TYR A 19 2.22 -4.52 5.83
CA TYR A 19 3.30 -4.88 6.76
C TYR A 19 4.60 -5.26 6.07
N GLY A 20 4.54 -5.79 4.84
CA GLY A 20 5.71 -6.19 4.06
C GLY A 20 6.43 -5.06 3.35
N CYS A 21 5.71 -4.03 2.90
CA CYS A 21 6.23 -3.02 1.99
C CYS A 21 6.01 -1.57 2.44
N LEU A 22 4.97 -1.28 3.24
CA LEU A 22 4.50 0.10 3.46
C LEU A 22 4.62 0.59 4.90
N LYS A 23 4.61 -0.31 5.89
CA LYS A 23 4.72 0.04 7.29
C LYS A 23 6.08 0.67 7.56
N GLY A 24 6.08 1.83 8.21
CA GLY A 24 7.30 2.60 8.48
C GLY A 24 7.84 3.40 7.30
N THR A 25 7.24 3.29 6.11
CA THR A 25 7.68 4.03 4.91
C THR A 25 6.72 5.17 4.56
N SER A 26 7.16 6.05 3.65
CA SER A 26 6.38 7.15 3.05
C SER A 26 5.63 6.74 1.77
N PHE A 27 5.68 5.47 1.37
CA PHE A 27 5.16 4.97 0.10
C PHE A 27 3.68 4.59 0.12
N LYS A 28 2.95 4.94 1.19
CA LYS A 28 1.54 4.59 1.38
C LYS A 28 0.59 5.21 0.35
N TRP A 29 0.99 6.30 -0.33
CA TRP A 29 0.20 6.94 -1.39
C TRP A 29 0.41 6.26 -2.76
N LEU A 30 0.20 4.95 -2.77
CA LEU A 30 0.64 4.06 -3.85
C LEU A 30 -0.46 3.83 -4.89
N ASP A 31 -0.08 3.91 -6.16
CA ASP A 31 -0.88 3.47 -7.28
C ASP A 31 -0.65 1.96 -7.50
N LEU A 32 -1.59 1.13 -7.02
CA LEU A 32 -1.47 -0.33 -7.08
C LEU A 32 -1.52 -0.85 -8.51
N VAL A 33 -2.40 -0.31 -9.35
CA VAL A 33 -2.51 -0.72 -10.76
C VAL A 33 -1.20 -0.41 -11.47
N LYS A 34 -0.70 0.82 -11.35
CA LYS A 34 0.59 1.21 -11.93
C LYS A 34 1.75 0.36 -11.42
N LEU A 35 1.78 0.06 -10.12
CA LEU A 35 2.81 -0.81 -9.53
C LEU A 35 2.86 -2.17 -10.20
N PHE A 36 1.72 -2.86 -10.27
CA PHE A 36 1.72 -4.22 -10.80
C PHE A 36 1.86 -4.23 -12.33
N GLU A 37 1.09 -3.40 -13.04
CA GLU A 37 1.03 -3.42 -14.50
C GLU A 37 2.28 -2.85 -15.17
N GLU A 38 2.83 -1.75 -14.67
CA GLU A 38 3.92 -1.04 -15.34
C GLU A 38 5.30 -1.35 -14.76
N GLN A 39 5.38 -1.67 -13.46
CA GLN A 39 6.67 -1.83 -12.78
C GLN A 39 7.04 -3.28 -12.51
N ILE A 40 6.09 -4.12 -12.07
CA ILE A 40 6.40 -5.47 -11.60
C ILE A 40 6.20 -6.51 -12.71
N LEU A 41 4.99 -6.63 -13.24
CA LEU A 41 4.63 -7.71 -14.15
C LEU A 41 5.36 -7.69 -15.50
N PRO A 42 5.82 -6.56 -16.05
CA PRO A 42 6.66 -6.58 -17.25
C PRO A 42 8.01 -7.29 -17.06
N SER A 43 8.47 -7.49 -15.82
CA SER A 43 9.75 -8.13 -15.50
C SER A 43 9.64 -9.62 -15.12
N ILE A 44 8.43 -10.17 -15.04
CA ILE A 44 8.22 -11.56 -14.62
C ILE A 44 8.53 -12.52 -15.76
N LEU A 45 9.06 -13.69 -15.41
CA LEU A 45 9.29 -14.80 -16.34
C LEU A 45 8.37 -15.94 -15.95
N ILE A 46 7.53 -16.39 -16.89
CA ILE A 46 6.72 -17.58 -16.73
C ILE A 46 7.52 -18.77 -17.27
N PRO A 47 7.80 -19.80 -16.45
CA PRO A 47 8.51 -20.98 -16.91
C PRO A 47 7.84 -21.64 -18.12
N ASN A 48 8.65 -22.28 -18.97
CA ASN A 48 8.21 -23.03 -20.16
C ASN A 48 7.54 -22.19 -21.26
N GLN A 49 7.79 -20.87 -21.30
CA GLN A 49 7.45 -20.02 -22.43
C GLN A 49 8.72 -19.43 -23.06
N SER A 50 8.87 -19.60 -24.38
CA SER A 50 10.05 -19.13 -25.12
C SER A 50 10.13 -17.60 -25.23
N ASN A 51 9.01 -16.91 -25.08
CA ASN A 51 8.90 -15.45 -25.07
C ASN A 51 8.04 -15.01 -23.88
N PRO A 52 8.27 -13.81 -23.31
CA PRO A 52 7.39 -13.24 -22.31
C PRO A 52 5.94 -13.19 -22.87
N PRO A 53 4.94 -13.67 -22.11
CA PRO A 53 3.56 -13.58 -22.55
C PRO A 53 3.14 -12.11 -22.61
N VAL A 54 2.26 -11.78 -23.55
CA VAL A 54 1.58 -10.48 -23.52
C VAL A 54 0.56 -10.56 -22.39
N LEU A 55 0.66 -9.68 -21.40
CA LEU A 55 -0.32 -9.64 -20.30
C LEU A 55 -1.44 -8.69 -20.69
N ALA A 56 -2.67 -9.21 -20.80
CA ALA A 56 -3.87 -8.41 -20.99
C ALA A 56 -4.61 -8.31 -19.66
N PHE A 57 -4.70 -7.11 -19.09
CA PHE A 57 -5.37 -6.93 -17.80
C PHE A 57 -6.88 -6.97 -17.96
N HIS A 58 -7.55 -7.86 -17.23
CA HIS A 58 -9.00 -8.04 -17.30
C HIS A 58 -9.67 -7.31 -16.14
N ASP A 59 -10.64 -6.44 -16.43
CA ASP A 59 -11.26 -5.61 -15.39
C ASP A 59 -12.12 -6.42 -14.41
N PRO A 60 -12.05 -6.16 -13.09
CA PRO A 60 -11.04 -5.31 -12.46
C PRO A 60 -9.65 -5.95 -12.56
N ALA A 61 -8.68 -5.19 -13.06
CA ALA A 61 -7.29 -5.62 -13.19
C ALA A 61 -6.65 -5.93 -11.84
N VAL A 62 -7.04 -5.17 -10.81
CA VAL A 62 -6.60 -5.34 -9.42
C VAL A 62 -7.80 -5.47 -8.49
N LYS A 63 -7.86 -6.57 -7.75
CA LYS A 63 -8.74 -6.73 -6.58
C LYS A 63 -7.90 -6.51 -5.31
N PHE A 64 -8.23 -5.48 -4.55
CA PHE A 64 -7.51 -5.07 -3.34
C PHE A 64 -8.33 -5.37 -2.10
N PHE A 65 -7.87 -6.35 -1.32
CA PHE A 65 -8.54 -6.85 -0.11
C PHE A 65 -8.00 -6.11 1.11
N THR A 66 -8.86 -5.47 1.88
CA THR A 66 -8.47 -4.65 3.02
C THR A 66 -9.60 -4.53 4.04
N ALA A 67 -9.37 -3.88 5.16
CA ALA A 67 -10.41 -3.54 6.14
C ALA A 67 -10.34 -2.07 6.53
N LYS A 68 -11.50 -1.45 6.76
CA LYS A 68 -11.58 -0.04 7.18
C LYS A 68 -11.06 0.12 8.61
N ILE A 69 -10.03 0.94 8.78
CA ILE A 69 -9.51 1.30 10.10
C ILE A 69 -10.64 1.91 10.92
N ILE A 70 -10.84 1.34 12.10
CA ILE A 70 -11.77 1.86 13.10
C ILE A 70 -11.03 2.81 14.04
N GLU A 71 -11.70 3.89 14.44
CA GLU A 71 -11.11 4.96 15.26
C GLU A 71 -10.51 4.45 16.57
N ARG A 72 -11.22 3.53 17.24
CA ARG A 72 -10.76 2.89 18.49
C ARG A 72 -9.45 2.10 18.35
N ALA A 73 -9.05 1.74 17.13
CA ALA A 73 -7.82 1.02 16.83
C ALA A 73 -6.79 1.88 16.08
N ALA A 74 -7.10 3.15 15.83
CA ALA A 74 -6.23 4.04 15.08
C ALA A 74 -4.95 4.35 15.87
N ARG A 75 -3.79 4.08 15.26
CA ARG A 75 -2.48 4.39 15.86
C ARG A 75 -2.13 5.87 15.82
N SER A 76 -2.78 6.63 14.94
CA SER A 76 -2.58 8.06 14.77
C SER A 76 -3.92 8.72 14.45
N THR A 77 -4.06 9.98 14.87
CA THR A 77 -5.31 10.74 14.80
C THR A 77 -5.86 10.89 13.38
N ASP A 78 -5.01 10.81 12.36
CA ASP A 78 -5.39 10.91 10.95
C ASP A 78 -5.45 9.55 10.23
N SER A 79 -5.34 8.41 10.92
CA SER A 79 -5.29 7.08 10.27
C SER A 79 -6.55 6.78 9.46
N VAL A 80 -7.73 6.98 10.08
CA VAL A 80 -9.04 6.73 9.46
C VAL A 80 -9.23 7.64 8.24
N SER A 81 -8.96 8.94 8.40
CA SER A 81 -9.13 9.92 7.31
C SER A 81 -8.10 9.71 6.19
N SER A 82 -6.88 9.31 6.51
CA SER A 82 -5.83 9.02 5.53
C SER A 82 -6.15 7.79 4.69
N GLN A 83 -6.62 6.70 5.32
CA GLN A 83 -7.05 5.51 4.59
C GLN A 83 -8.27 5.81 3.71
N ALA A 84 -9.28 6.51 4.24
CA ALA A 84 -10.45 6.89 3.45
C ALA A 84 -10.05 7.74 2.22
N ARG A 85 -9.15 8.71 2.39
CA ARG A 85 -8.57 9.49 1.28
C ARG A 85 -7.87 8.58 0.28
N TYR A 86 -7.09 7.61 0.73
CA TYR A 86 -6.39 6.69 -0.15
C TYR A 86 -7.35 5.81 -0.97
N HIS A 87 -8.36 5.21 -0.33
CA HIS A 87 -9.36 4.40 -1.02
C HIS A 87 -10.16 5.23 -2.03
N THR A 88 -10.51 6.47 -1.68
CA THR A 88 -11.14 7.42 -2.62
C THR A 88 -10.21 7.77 -3.79
N ALA A 89 -8.92 7.97 -3.54
CA ALA A 89 -7.96 8.28 -4.60
C ALA A 89 -7.80 7.10 -5.57
N LEU A 90 -7.66 5.87 -5.07
CA LEU A 90 -7.60 4.67 -5.90
C LEU A 90 -8.84 4.54 -6.80
N ARG A 91 -10.05 4.67 -6.24
CA ARG A 91 -11.30 4.61 -7.00
C ARG A 91 -11.41 5.68 -8.08
N LYS A 92 -10.94 6.91 -7.79
CA LYS A 92 -10.96 8.00 -8.77
C LYS A 92 -9.98 7.80 -9.91
N THR A 93 -8.78 7.30 -9.60
CA THR A 93 -7.75 7.08 -10.62
C THR A 93 -8.10 5.93 -11.54
N HIS A 94 -8.63 4.82 -11.00
CA HIS A 94 -8.74 3.56 -11.73
C HIS A 94 -10.16 3.12 -12.07
N GLY A 95 -11.18 3.70 -11.43
CA GLY A 95 -12.58 3.34 -11.71
C GLY A 95 -12.82 1.83 -11.64
N GLN A 96 -13.30 1.24 -12.73
CA GLN A 96 -13.59 -0.19 -12.85
C GLN A 96 -12.34 -1.08 -12.88
N ARG A 97 -11.15 -0.52 -13.14
CA ARG A 97 -9.90 -1.30 -13.19
C ARG A 97 -9.41 -1.75 -11.81
N LEU A 98 -9.90 -1.13 -10.74
CA LEU A 98 -9.55 -1.48 -9.37
C LEU A 98 -10.80 -1.66 -8.52
N GLU A 99 -10.93 -2.85 -7.95
CA GLU A 99 -11.98 -3.18 -7.00
C GLU A 99 -11.42 -3.22 -5.58
N LEU A 100 -12.07 -2.50 -4.66
CA LEU A 100 -11.76 -2.49 -3.23
C LEU A 100 -12.74 -3.41 -2.51
N ILE A 101 -12.25 -4.50 -1.94
CA ILE A 101 -13.05 -5.50 -1.24
C ILE A 101 -12.76 -5.36 0.25
N GLU A 102 -13.73 -4.78 0.96
CA GLU A 102 -13.54 -4.34 2.35
C GLU A 102 -14.12 -5.37 3.33
N GLY A 103 -13.24 -6.02 4.09
CA GLY A 103 -13.60 -6.69 5.34
C GLY A 103 -13.81 -5.68 6.48
N TYR A 104 -13.80 -6.15 7.72
CA TYR A 104 -14.01 -5.30 8.89
C TYR A 104 -13.10 -5.68 10.06
N TYR A 105 -12.90 -4.74 10.98
CA TYR A 105 -12.23 -5.03 12.25
C TYR A 105 -13.24 -5.32 13.35
N ALA A 106 -13.00 -6.40 14.09
CA ALA A 106 -13.68 -6.69 15.34
C ALA A 106 -12.76 -6.31 16.51
N ILE A 107 -13.28 -5.52 17.46
CA ILE A 107 -12.63 -5.27 18.76
C ILE A 107 -13.43 -6.02 19.80
N ASN A 108 -12.79 -6.99 20.45
CA ASN A 108 -13.37 -7.74 21.54
C ASN A 108 -12.45 -7.69 22.75
N GLU A 109 -13.03 -7.71 23.95
CA GLU A 109 -12.27 -8.05 25.15
C GLU A 109 -11.96 -9.54 25.12
N ALA A 110 -10.70 -9.89 25.32
CA ALA A 110 -10.24 -11.27 25.38
C ALA A 110 -9.26 -11.43 26.54
N LYS A 111 -8.95 -12.68 26.89
CA LYS A 111 -7.93 -13.03 27.87
C LYS A 111 -6.77 -13.72 27.17
N ALA A 112 -5.55 -13.30 27.46
CA ALA A 112 -4.34 -13.95 26.97
C ALA A 112 -3.57 -14.55 28.15
N LYS A 113 -2.97 -15.72 27.92
CA LYS A 113 -2.01 -16.34 28.84
C LYS A 113 -0.74 -15.50 28.86
N LEU A 114 -0.30 -15.11 30.05
CA LEU A 114 0.94 -14.39 30.25
C LEU A 114 2.13 -15.36 30.15
N ILE A 115 3.25 -14.90 29.60
CA ILE A 115 4.51 -15.66 29.67
C ILE A 115 4.99 -15.57 31.13
N ASP A 116 5.24 -16.71 31.75
CA ASP A 116 5.82 -16.77 33.10
C ASP A 116 7.29 -16.33 33.02
N ALA A 117 7.65 -15.29 33.77
CA ALA A 117 8.98 -14.69 33.71
C ALA A 117 10.05 -15.58 34.37
N GLU A 118 9.65 -16.38 35.36
CA GLU A 118 10.54 -17.29 36.09
C GLU A 118 10.65 -18.65 35.38
N ASP A 119 9.59 -19.08 34.69
CA ASP A 119 9.61 -20.27 33.83
C ASP A 119 9.00 -19.99 32.44
N PRO A 120 9.77 -19.44 31.48
CA PRO A 120 9.28 -19.15 30.13
C PRO A 120 8.86 -20.39 29.33
N LYS A 121 9.21 -21.60 29.77
CA LYS A 121 8.83 -22.87 29.13
C LYS A 121 7.55 -23.47 29.73
N LYS A 122 7.02 -22.87 30.79
CA LYS A 122 5.75 -23.25 31.38
C LYS A 122 4.67 -23.30 30.31
N TRP A 123 3.86 -24.35 30.37
CA TRP A 123 2.81 -24.53 29.38
C TRP A 123 1.78 -23.39 29.49
N PRO A 124 1.34 -22.80 28.37
CA PRO A 124 0.42 -21.66 28.41
C PRO A 124 -0.86 -21.91 29.23
N ARG A 125 -1.37 -23.15 29.27
CA ARG A 125 -2.56 -23.52 30.05
C ARG A 125 -2.38 -23.29 31.55
N ASP A 126 -1.16 -23.40 32.05
CA ASP A 126 -0.78 -23.30 33.48
C ASP A 126 -0.32 -21.88 33.85
N CYS A 127 -0.34 -20.95 32.88
CA CYS A 127 -0.04 -19.54 33.11
C CYS A 127 -1.28 -18.75 33.55
N SER A 128 -1.02 -17.66 34.27
CA SER A 128 -2.02 -16.65 34.60
C SER A 128 -2.54 -15.93 33.35
N GLU A 129 -3.75 -15.38 33.45
CA GLU A 129 -4.41 -14.65 32.36
C GLU A 129 -4.49 -13.16 32.66
N ALA A 130 -4.39 -12.34 31.62
CA ALA A 130 -4.71 -10.91 31.69
C ALA A 130 -5.71 -10.53 30.59
N PRO A 131 -6.65 -9.61 30.87
CA PRO A 131 -7.52 -9.06 29.85
C PRO A 131 -6.73 -8.17 28.88
N TYR A 132 -7.10 -8.23 27.60
CA TYR A 132 -6.55 -7.38 26.57
C TYR A 132 -7.60 -7.09 25.49
N TRP A 133 -7.42 -5.98 24.77
CA TRP A 133 -8.22 -5.66 23.58
C TRP A 133 -7.70 -6.46 22.39
N LYS A 134 -8.48 -7.45 21.95
CA LYS A 134 -8.20 -8.22 20.75
C LYS A 134 -8.78 -7.48 19.55
N LEU A 135 -7.89 -6.93 18.73
CA LEU A 135 -8.21 -6.37 17.43
C LEU A 135 -7.97 -7.44 16.35
N GLU A 136 -9.03 -7.87 15.68
CA GLU A 136 -8.94 -8.85 14.60
C GLU A 136 -9.51 -8.26 13.32
N GLU A 137 -8.78 -8.44 12.23
CA GLU A 137 -9.31 -8.23 10.90
C GLU A 137 -10.11 -9.48 10.49
N LYS A 138 -11.27 -9.28 9.87
CA LYS A 138 -12.19 -10.34 9.47
C LYS A 138 -12.59 -10.18 8.02
N GLN A 139 -12.77 -11.34 7.40
CA GLN A 139 -13.25 -11.55 6.02
C GLN A 139 -12.26 -11.22 4.90
N SER A 140 -11.15 -10.50 5.10
CA SER A 140 -10.26 -10.20 3.96
C SER A 140 -9.67 -11.47 3.33
N ASP A 141 -9.16 -12.41 4.13
CA ASP A 141 -8.57 -13.66 3.60
C ASP A 141 -9.62 -14.54 2.92
N VAL A 142 -10.80 -14.65 3.52
CA VAL A 142 -11.93 -15.42 2.97
C VAL A 142 -12.39 -14.81 1.64
N ASN A 143 -12.54 -13.49 1.59
CA ASN A 143 -12.91 -12.78 0.37
C ASN A 143 -11.86 -12.97 -0.74
N LEU A 144 -10.57 -12.91 -0.39
CA LEU A 144 -9.47 -13.14 -1.31
C LEU A 144 -9.53 -14.55 -1.88
N ALA A 145 -9.62 -15.56 -1.01
CA ALA A 145 -9.73 -16.96 -1.41
C ALA A 145 -10.92 -17.23 -2.34
N LEU A 146 -12.11 -16.72 -1.98
CA LEU A 146 -13.33 -16.92 -2.75
C LEU A 146 -13.27 -16.22 -4.12
N ASN A 147 -12.80 -14.97 -4.17
CA ASN A 147 -12.67 -14.24 -5.44
C ASN A 147 -11.64 -14.90 -6.36
N LEU A 148 -10.47 -15.26 -5.82
CA LEU A 148 -9.42 -15.96 -6.58
C LEU A 148 -9.96 -17.24 -7.21
N TYR A 149 -10.66 -18.06 -6.42
CA TYR A 149 -11.18 -19.33 -6.90
C TYR A 149 -12.34 -19.15 -7.89
N HIS A 150 -13.26 -18.23 -7.60
CA HIS A 150 -14.39 -17.93 -8.48
C HIS A 150 -13.92 -17.47 -9.86
N ASP A 151 -13.06 -16.44 -9.91
CA ASP A 151 -12.57 -15.87 -11.16
C ASP A 151 -11.78 -16.89 -12.01
N ALA A 152 -11.06 -17.81 -11.34
CA ALA A 152 -10.34 -18.87 -12.03
C ALA A 152 -11.28 -19.94 -12.61
N LEU A 153 -12.37 -20.25 -11.92
CA LEU A 153 -13.37 -21.23 -12.38
C LEU A 153 -14.26 -20.70 -13.49
N THR A 154 -14.65 -19.42 -13.45
CA THR A 154 -15.53 -18.82 -14.47
C THR A 154 -14.84 -18.64 -15.82
N GLY A 155 -13.52 -18.84 -15.88
CA GLY A 155 -12.73 -18.68 -17.10
C GLY A 155 -12.57 -17.22 -17.52
N GLU A 156 -12.82 -16.27 -16.61
CA GLU A 156 -12.59 -14.82 -16.85
C GLU A 156 -11.12 -14.49 -17.04
N ILE A 157 -10.25 -15.24 -16.37
CA ILE A 157 -8.80 -15.02 -16.36
C ILE A 157 -8.05 -16.27 -16.79
N ASP A 158 -6.88 -16.07 -17.38
CA ASP A 158 -5.92 -17.14 -17.70
C ASP A 158 -4.73 -17.11 -16.73
N HIS A 159 -4.57 -15.99 -16.01
CA HIS A 159 -3.44 -15.74 -15.12
C HIS A 159 -3.88 -14.98 -13.86
N ALA A 160 -3.66 -15.59 -12.70
CA ALA A 160 -3.94 -15.02 -11.39
C ALA A 160 -2.64 -14.68 -10.68
N VAL A 161 -2.46 -13.42 -10.29
CA VAL A 161 -1.28 -12.98 -9.53
C VAL A 161 -1.68 -12.71 -8.09
N VAL A 162 -1.24 -13.55 -7.17
CA VAL A 162 -1.53 -13.43 -5.74
C VAL A 162 -0.39 -12.70 -5.06
N VAL A 163 -0.71 -11.59 -4.38
CA VAL A 163 0.28 -10.76 -3.69
C VAL A 163 0.11 -10.94 -2.17
N THR A 164 0.78 -11.94 -1.63
CA THR A 164 0.79 -12.22 -0.18
C THR A 164 1.98 -13.11 0.19
N ASN A 165 2.24 -13.22 1.50
CA ASN A 165 3.07 -14.27 2.10
C ASN A 165 2.31 -15.00 3.22
N ASP A 166 0.98 -14.84 3.27
CA ASP A 166 0.11 -15.51 4.24
C ASP A 166 -0.29 -16.89 3.73
N THR A 167 -0.15 -17.91 4.57
CA THR A 167 -0.48 -19.29 4.23
C THR A 167 -1.97 -19.56 4.16
N ASP A 168 -2.81 -18.67 4.69
CA ASP A 168 -4.26 -18.87 4.72
C ASP A 168 -4.88 -18.92 3.31
N VAL A 169 -4.21 -18.38 2.28
CA VAL A 169 -4.63 -18.50 0.88
C VAL A 169 -4.24 -19.82 0.22
N ALA A 170 -3.33 -20.61 0.81
CA ALA A 170 -2.80 -21.83 0.20
C ALA A 170 -3.89 -22.83 -0.23
N PRO A 171 -4.97 -23.06 0.55
CA PRO A 171 -6.07 -23.92 0.11
C PRO A 171 -6.74 -23.43 -1.17
N ALA A 172 -6.95 -22.11 -1.32
CA ALA A 172 -7.55 -21.53 -2.53
C ALA A 172 -6.62 -21.70 -3.74
N MET A 173 -5.32 -21.42 -3.58
CA MET A 173 -4.33 -21.65 -4.64
C MET A 173 -4.29 -23.13 -5.07
N LYS A 174 -4.36 -24.06 -4.12
CA LYS A 174 -4.43 -25.50 -4.40
C LYS A 174 -5.68 -25.85 -5.22
N PHE A 175 -6.84 -25.32 -4.84
CA PHE A 175 -8.07 -25.55 -5.61
C PHE A 175 -8.00 -24.96 -7.01
N VAL A 176 -7.44 -23.77 -7.20
CA VAL A 176 -7.20 -23.21 -8.54
C VAL A 176 -6.30 -24.13 -9.36
N ARG A 177 -5.17 -24.57 -8.79
CA ARG A 177 -4.20 -25.46 -9.45
C ARG A 177 -4.78 -26.82 -9.85
N SER A 178 -5.70 -27.37 -9.05
CA SER A 178 -6.26 -28.71 -9.29
C SER A 178 -7.50 -28.71 -10.19
N ASN A 179 -8.21 -27.58 -10.31
CA ASN A 179 -9.51 -27.54 -11.00
C ASN A 179 -9.53 -26.62 -12.22
N THR A 180 -8.44 -25.90 -12.51
CA THR A 180 -8.37 -24.92 -13.61
C THR A 180 -7.02 -24.97 -14.30
N ASN A 181 -6.95 -24.40 -15.51
CA ASN A 181 -5.69 -24.20 -16.24
C ASN A 181 -5.06 -22.82 -15.98
N VAL A 182 -5.56 -22.09 -14.98
CA VAL A 182 -5.08 -20.73 -14.68
C VAL A 182 -3.64 -20.77 -14.18
N ILE A 183 -2.79 -19.96 -14.81
CA ILE A 183 -1.42 -19.77 -14.36
C ILE A 183 -1.48 -18.94 -13.08
N VAL A 184 -0.90 -19.48 -12.01
CA VAL A 184 -0.80 -18.82 -10.70
C VAL A 184 0.59 -18.22 -10.53
N GLY A 185 0.66 -16.91 -10.37
CA GLY A 185 1.86 -16.17 -9.97
C GLY A 185 1.80 -15.75 -8.51
N LEU A 186 2.93 -15.78 -7.82
CA LEU A 186 3.05 -15.32 -6.43
C LEU A 186 4.02 -14.14 -6.33
N ILE A 187 3.57 -13.03 -5.75
CA ILE A 187 4.44 -11.91 -5.37
C ILE A 187 4.47 -11.86 -3.84
N VAL A 188 5.66 -12.07 -3.28
CA VAL A 188 5.90 -11.95 -1.84
C VAL A 188 6.12 -10.46 -1.52
N PRO A 189 5.26 -9.82 -0.72
CA PRO A 189 5.45 -8.43 -0.31
C PRO A 189 6.58 -8.35 0.73
N SER A 190 7.78 -8.07 0.22
CA SER A 190 9.03 -7.92 0.98
C SER A 190 9.89 -6.85 0.31
N CYS A 191 10.12 -5.72 0.98
CA CYS A 191 10.94 -4.64 0.42
C CYS A 191 12.42 -4.70 0.81
N ASP A 192 12.73 -5.32 1.94
CA ASP A 192 14.08 -5.47 2.50
C ASP A 192 14.63 -6.89 2.34
N ASN A 193 13.91 -7.76 1.59
CA ASN A 193 14.19 -9.19 1.44
C ASN A 193 14.26 -9.96 2.76
N THR A 194 13.76 -9.41 3.88
CA THR A 194 13.80 -10.10 5.18
C THR A 194 12.75 -11.20 5.29
N ARG A 195 11.59 -11.02 4.63
CA ARG A 195 10.51 -12.00 4.60
C ARG A 195 10.83 -13.09 3.60
N LYS A 196 11.14 -14.28 4.10
CA LYS A 196 11.31 -15.47 3.27
C LYS A 196 9.95 -15.89 2.66
N PRO A 197 9.89 -16.21 1.36
CA PRO A 197 8.72 -16.82 0.75
C PRO A 197 8.29 -18.08 1.50
N ASN A 198 6.99 -18.22 1.78
CA ASN A 198 6.48 -19.42 2.40
C ASN A 198 6.46 -20.59 1.40
N THR A 199 7.05 -21.73 1.78
CA THR A 199 7.16 -22.91 0.91
C THR A 199 5.80 -23.43 0.45
N ALA A 200 4.79 -23.41 1.32
CA ALA A 200 3.44 -23.86 0.99
C ALA A 200 2.80 -23.04 -0.14
N LEU A 201 3.16 -21.77 -0.27
CA LEU A 201 2.69 -20.90 -1.36
C LEU A 201 3.55 -21.05 -2.61
N THR A 202 4.87 -21.13 -2.45
CA THR A 202 5.78 -21.23 -3.61
C THR A 202 5.55 -22.51 -4.40
N ASP A 203 5.24 -23.62 -3.72
CA ASP A 203 5.02 -24.92 -4.36
C ASP A 203 3.71 -24.94 -5.18
N LEU A 204 2.77 -24.05 -4.86
CA LEU A 204 1.49 -23.91 -5.56
C LEU A 204 1.55 -22.88 -6.70
N ALA A 205 2.60 -22.06 -6.76
CA ALA A 205 2.77 -21.04 -7.78
C ALA A 205 3.58 -21.58 -8.98
N HIS A 206 3.25 -21.13 -10.19
CA HIS A 206 4.03 -21.42 -11.39
C HIS A 206 5.26 -20.52 -11.50
N TRP A 207 5.20 -19.33 -10.91
CA TRP A 207 6.34 -18.42 -10.79
C TRP A 207 6.23 -17.63 -9.50
N VAL A 208 7.39 -17.26 -8.94
CA VAL A 208 7.47 -16.53 -7.67
C VAL A 208 8.39 -15.33 -7.82
N ARG A 209 7.87 -14.15 -7.47
CA ARG A 209 8.66 -12.95 -7.26
C ARG A 209 8.83 -12.72 -5.77
N ARG A 210 10.08 -12.64 -5.32
CA ARG A 210 10.43 -12.69 -3.90
C ARG A 210 10.39 -11.34 -3.19
N SER A 211 10.31 -10.25 -3.93
CA SER A 211 10.38 -8.90 -3.37
C SER A 211 9.71 -7.85 -4.24
N VAL A 212 9.45 -6.70 -3.65
CA VAL A 212 9.01 -5.46 -4.31
C VAL A 212 10.04 -4.40 -3.97
N THR A 213 10.65 -3.76 -4.97
CA THR A 213 11.76 -2.83 -4.73
C THR A 213 11.25 -1.43 -4.38
N GLU A 214 12.05 -0.69 -3.60
CA GLU A 214 11.77 0.71 -3.28
C GLU A 214 11.63 1.58 -4.55
N LYS A 215 12.46 1.32 -5.57
CA LYS A 215 12.41 2.02 -6.86
C LYS A 215 11.06 1.87 -7.56
N GLU A 216 10.44 0.70 -7.47
CA GLU A 216 9.11 0.44 -8.05
C GLU A 216 8.04 1.16 -7.25
N LEU A 217 8.10 1.10 -5.91
CA LEU A 217 7.17 1.83 -5.03
C LEU A 217 7.23 3.35 -5.28
N LEU A 218 8.42 3.90 -5.46
CA LEU A 218 8.64 5.32 -5.74
C LEU A 218 8.05 5.73 -7.09
N LYS A 219 8.27 4.93 -8.14
CA LYS A 219 7.74 5.19 -9.49
C LYS A 219 6.22 5.04 -9.58
N SER A 220 5.63 4.29 -8.66
CA SER A 220 4.19 4.03 -8.60
C SER A 220 3.47 4.84 -7.53
N GLN A 221 3.95 6.01 -7.14
CA GLN A 221 3.16 6.90 -6.28
C GLN A 221 2.04 7.57 -7.09
N LEU A 222 0.85 7.68 -6.48
CA LEU A 222 -0.23 8.51 -7.01
C LEU A 222 0.21 9.99 -7.03
N PRO A 223 -0.34 10.81 -7.94
CA PRO A 223 -0.16 12.25 -7.89
C PRO A 223 -0.54 12.81 -6.51
N ARG A 224 0.15 13.87 -6.06
CA ARG A 224 -0.14 14.51 -4.76
C ARG A 224 -1.63 14.86 -4.61
N VAL A 225 -2.25 15.31 -5.69
CA VAL A 225 -3.69 15.60 -5.75
C VAL A 225 -4.28 14.76 -6.87
N VAL A 226 -5.18 13.86 -6.51
CA VAL A 226 -5.98 13.08 -7.44
C VAL A 226 -7.27 13.84 -7.71
N GLN A 227 -7.45 14.21 -8.98
CA GLN A 227 -8.65 14.88 -9.48
C GLN A 227 -9.79 13.87 -9.66
N GLY A 228 -11.02 14.37 -9.86
CA GLY A 228 -12.20 13.54 -10.11
C GLY A 228 -13.24 13.59 -8.98
N GLY A 229 -14.51 13.36 -9.36
CA GLY A 229 -15.67 13.52 -8.49
C GLY A 229 -15.93 14.98 -8.07
N LYS A 230 -16.72 15.19 -7.00
CA LYS A 230 -17.11 16.54 -6.53
C LYS A 230 -15.98 17.35 -5.87
N ARG A 231 -14.99 16.70 -5.25
CA ARG A 231 -13.89 17.37 -4.51
C ARG A 231 -12.57 16.64 -4.77
N PRO A 232 -11.43 17.34 -4.94
CA PRO A 232 -10.13 16.70 -5.11
C PRO A 232 -9.69 15.94 -3.86
N THR A 233 -8.90 14.88 -4.04
CA THR A 233 -8.34 14.10 -2.91
C THR A 233 -6.83 14.26 -2.89
N SER A 234 -6.26 14.71 -1.77
CA SER A 234 -4.82 14.93 -1.65
C SER A 234 -4.13 13.86 -0.81
N LYS A 235 -2.82 13.71 -1.00
CA LYS A 235 -1.91 12.90 -0.17
C LYS A 235 -1.93 13.40 1.29
N PRO A 236 -2.08 12.53 2.30
CA PRO A 236 -1.92 12.89 3.70
C PRO A 236 -0.53 13.44 4.03
N VAL A 237 -0.46 14.49 4.88
CA VAL A 237 0.81 15.10 5.29
C VAL A 237 1.67 14.10 6.07
N SER A 238 1.03 13.29 6.92
CA SER A 238 1.66 12.20 7.68
C SER A 238 2.29 11.10 6.82
N TRP A 239 2.02 11.07 5.51
CA TRP A 239 2.56 10.08 4.58
C TRP A 239 3.75 10.62 3.78
N TYR A 240 4.25 11.82 4.10
CA TYR A 240 5.53 12.32 3.60
C TYR A 240 6.70 11.76 4.43
N PRO A 241 7.93 11.72 3.90
CA PRO A 241 9.10 11.20 4.62
C PRO A 241 9.38 11.94 5.94
N ARG A 242 9.22 13.27 5.95
CA ARG A 242 9.46 14.15 7.10
C ARG A 242 8.24 15.00 7.42
N PRO A 243 7.16 14.40 7.96
CA PRO A 243 5.93 15.13 8.28
C PRO A 243 6.15 16.15 9.40
N ASP A 244 7.13 15.89 10.26
CA ASP A 244 7.62 16.77 11.34
C ASP A 244 8.20 18.08 10.79
N LEU A 245 8.85 18.06 9.63
CA LEU A 245 9.39 19.25 8.97
C LEU A 245 8.37 19.89 8.01
N LEU A 246 7.61 19.06 7.29
CA LEU A 246 6.65 19.55 6.30
C LEU A 246 5.47 20.30 6.94
N LYS A 247 4.95 19.81 8.09
CA LYS A 247 3.78 20.43 8.72
C LYS A 247 4.05 21.89 9.12
N PRO A 248 5.11 22.24 9.87
CA PRO A 248 5.43 23.62 10.19
C PRO A 248 5.71 24.49 8.95
N ALA A 249 6.45 23.95 7.96
CA ALA A 249 6.73 24.68 6.73
C ALA A 249 5.46 24.99 5.94
N LEU A 250 4.51 24.07 5.90
CA LEU A 250 3.23 24.26 5.23
C LEU A 250 2.35 25.27 5.96
N GLU A 251 2.35 25.27 7.29
CA GLU A 251 1.63 26.26 8.11
C GLU A 251 2.17 27.67 7.84
N LEU A 252 3.50 27.83 7.89
CA LEU A 252 4.17 29.10 7.59
C LEU A 252 3.91 29.57 6.15
N ALA A 253 4.05 28.67 5.18
CA ALA A 253 3.76 28.96 3.78
C ALA A 253 2.30 29.38 3.55
N THR A 254 1.37 28.80 4.31
CA THR A 254 -0.05 29.12 4.22
C THR A 254 -0.34 30.52 4.78
N GLN A 255 0.35 30.93 5.84
CA GLN A 255 0.25 32.29 6.36
C GLN A 255 0.74 33.31 5.31
N VAL A 256 1.86 33.02 4.64
CA VAL A 256 2.43 33.88 3.60
C VAL A 256 1.56 33.94 2.33
N LEU A 257 1.11 32.79 1.84
CA LEU A 257 0.47 32.65 0.51
C LEU A 257 -1.06 32.62 0.59
N GLY A 258 -1.63 32.75 1.79
CA GLY A 258 -3.05 32.85 2.11
C GLY A 258 -3.84 31.53 2.07
N THR A 259 -3.45 30.55 1.25
CA THR A 259 -4.16 29.26 1.20
C THR A 259 -3.21 28.07 1.16
N LYS A 260 -3.66 26.95 1.75
CA LYS A 260 -2.91 25.68 1.77
C LYS A 260 -2.64 25.13 0.37
N VAL A 261 -3.51 25.41 -0.59
CA VAL A 261 -3.32 25.01 -2.00
C VAL A 261 -2.17 25.77 -2.64
N LYS A 262 -2.15 27.10 -2.48
CA LYS A 262 -1.04 27.95 -2.97
C LYS A 262 0.28 27.59 -2.27
N ALA A 263 0.25 27.36 -0.97
CA ALA A 263 1.39 26.89 -0.19
C ALA A 263 1.99 25.59 -0.72
N PHE A 264 1.15 24.56 -0.95
CA PHE A 264 1.63 23.31 -1.53
C PHE A 264 2.13 23.44 -2.96
N LYS A 265 1.52 24.31 -3.76
CA LYS A 265 1.98 24.59 -5.13
C LYS A 265 3.39 25.17 -5.08
N TRP A 266 3.61 26.20 -4.26
CA TRP A 266 4.93 26.81 -4.05
C TRP A 266 5.96 25.81 -3.53
N LEU A 267 5.60 24.96 -2.54
CA LEU A 267 6.50 23.93 -2.01
C LEU A 267 6.98 22.97 -3.10
N GLY A 268 6.15 22.69 -4.11
CA GLY A 268 6.46 21.77 -5.20
C GLY A 268 7.14 22.42 -6.42
N GLU A 269 7.25 23.75 -6.45
CA GLU A 269 7.85 24.47 -7.58
C GLU A 269 9.36 24.67 -7.37
N ARG A 270 10.12 24.63 -8.46
CA ARG A 270 11.55 24.93 -8.43
C ARG A 270 11.73 26.40 -8.06
N ASN A 271 12.68 26.68 -7.20
CA ASN A 271 12.94 28.03 -6.73
C ASN A 271 14.40 28.42 -7.00
N GLU A 272 14.61 29.53 -7.71
CA GLU A 272 15.96 30.04 -8.02
C GLU A 272 16.78 30.33 -6.75
N ARG A 273 16.13 30.78 -5.66
CA ARG A 273 16.79 31.02 -4.36
C ARG A 273 17.30 29.75 -3.70
N PHE A 274 16.80 28.60 -4.14
CA PHE A 274 17.23 27.28 -3.71
C PHE A 274 17.99 26.56 -4.83
N ASN A 275 18.69 27.30 -5.70
CA ASN A 275 19.48 26.74 -6.80
C ASN A 275 18.67 25.83 -7.73
N GLY A 276 17.37 26.11 -7.90
CA GLY A 276 16.46 25.32 -8.71
C GLY A 276 15.94 24.05 -8.04
N GLU A 277 16.24 23.82 -6.75
CA GLU A 277 15.60 22.78 -5.93
C GLU A 277 14.16 23.19 -5.56
N THR A 278 13.34 22.20 -5.22
CA THR A 278 12.00 22.45 -4.67
C THR A 278 12.09 22.58 -3.15
N PRO A 279 11.34 23.51 -2.52
CA PRO A 279 11.26 23.56 -1.07
C PRO A 279 10.84 22.23 -0.44
N LEU A 280 9.96 21.46 -1.11
CA LEU A 280 9.54 20.14 -0.68
C LEU A 280 10.70 19.13 -0.65
N GLY A 281 11.59 19.14 -1.64
CA GLY A 281 12.79 18.31 -1.63
C GLY A 281 13.77 18.71 -0.52
N LEU A 282 13.93 20.02 -0.26
CA LEU A 282 14.76 20.50 0.84
C LEU A 282 14.25 20.04 2.23
N LEU A 283 12.94 19.82 2.37
CA LEU A 283 12.32 19.36 3.62
C LEU A 283 12.64 17.90 3.97
N GLU A 284 13.43 17.19 3.16
CA GLU A 284 13.94 15.86 3.51
C GLU A 284 15.10 15.91 4.53
N SER A 285 15.71 17.09 4.74
CA SER A 285 16.81 17.28 5.70
C SER A 285 16.56 18.44 6.67
N ASN A 286 17.12 18.33 7.88
CA ASN A 286 17.04 19.42 8.88
C ASN A 286 17.74 20.70 8.39
N ALA A 287 18.79 20.58 7.58
CA ALA A 287 19.50 21.72 7.00
C ALA A 287 18.65 22.42 5.93
N GLY A 288 18.06 21.66 5.00
CA GLY A 288 17.17 22.20 3.98
C GLY A 288 15.91 22.82 4.58
N ALA A 289 15.30 22.18 5.59
CA ALA A 289 14.16 22.75 6.30
C ALA A 289 14.47 24.10 6.94
N ARG A 290 15.63 24.26 7.60
CA ARG A 290 16.05 25.57 8.14
C ARG A 290 16.15 26.65 7.06
N LYS A 291 16.64 26.31 5.85
CA LYS A 291 16.68 27.25 4.72
C LYS A 291 15.28 27.68 4.29
N VAL A 292 14.36 26.73 4.13
CA VAL A 292 12.98 26.99 3.73
C VAL A 292 12.25 27.85 4.77
N MET A 293 12.37 27.49 6.05
CA MET A 293 11.73 28.24 7.15
C MET A 293 12.27 29.66 7.27
N LYS A 294 13.60 29.85 7.17
CA LYS A 294 14.22 31.18 7.22
C LYS A 294 13.72 32.08 6.09
N TYR A 295 13.65 31.54 4.87
CA TYR A 295 13.18 32.30 3.70
C TYR A 295 11.74 32.80 3.87
N MET A 296 10.83 31.94 4.33
CA MET A 296 9.44 32.35 4.58
C MET A 296 9.33 33.32 5.75
N GLY A 297 10.11 33.13 6.81
CA GLY A 297 10.14 34.04 7.97
C GLY A 297 10.51 35.47 7.57
N THR A 298 11.57 35.64 6.75
CA THR A 298 11.95 36.96 6.23
C THR A 298 10.85 37.59 5.37
N TYR A 299 10.06 36.79 4.65
CA TYR A 299 8.95 37.31 3.84
C TYR A 299 7.80 37.84 4.71
N ILE A 300 7.50 37.18 5.84
CA ILE A 300 6.51 37.66 6.81
C ILE A 300 6.98 38.96 7.48
N GLU A 301 8.25 39.03 7.89
CA GLU A 301 8.83 40.24 8.51
C GLU A 301 8.79 41.46 7.58
N ASN A 302 8.90 41.24 6.27
CA ASN A 302 8.82 42.31 5.28
C ASN A 302 7.36 42.75 5.04
N ILE A 303 6.40 41.81 4.98
CA ILE A 303 4.98 42.14 4.84
C ILE A 303 4.42 42.83 6.10
N ALA A 304 4.91 42.49 7.28
CA ALA A 304 4.44 43.09 8.54
C ALA A 304 4.98 44.52 8.79
N LYS A 305 5.90 45.01 7.96
CA LYS A 305 6.48 46.36 8.04
C LYS A 305 5.85 47.34 7.05
N ASP A 306 5.04 46.85 6.11
CA ASP A 306 4.23 47.63 5.16
C ASP A 306 2.78 47.70 5.64
#